data_AF-A0A2C6DLC0-F1
#
_entry.id   AF-A0A2C6DLC0-F1
#
_cell.length_a   1.000
_cell.length_b   1.000
_cell.length_c   1.000
_cell.angle_alpha   90.00
_cell.angle_beta   90.00
_cell.angle_gamma   90.00
#
_symmetry.space_group_name_H-M   'P 1'
#
loop_
_entity.id
_entity.type
_entity.pdbx_description
1 polymer ?
#
loop_
_entity_poly.entity_id
_entity_poly.type
_entity_poly.pdbx_seq_one_letter_code
_entity_poly.pdbx_strand_id
1 'polypeptide(L)'
;MKEYLQETALLNFHHPEIQRLIISRQWQDLDAQKQILAIYNFVRDDIQFGFNAEDTTAASEVLSDGYGQCNTKSILFMALLRAVGIPCRLHGFTINKALQSGIMNGDLYQMMPEEISHTWTEVYLANRWYCMEGLILDIPYLSKLQQKFSDIKGQFSGYAVATTDLQNPSVYWLGNNDTYIQKEGIVQDFGIFESPDIFFNQYPQKMDRKSKKLFSELYRHEINKHISDIRSPQQPDKDRL
;
A
#
# COMPACT_ATOMS: atom_id res chain seq x y z
N MET A 1 -6.49 11.76 -20.28
CA MET A 1 -5.12 11.18 -20.34
C MET A 1 -4.03 12.13 -19.85
N LYS A 2 -3.98 13.41 -20.27
CA LYS A 2 -2.97 14.36 -19.75
C LYS A 2 -3.07 14.57 -18.24
N GLU A 3 -4.28 14.55 -17.66
CA GLU A 3 -4.48 14.68 -16.21
C GLU A 3 -3.82 13.54 -15.41
N TYR A 4 -3.81 12.31 -15.97
CA TYR A 4 -3.25 11.10 -15.36
C TYR A 4 -1.72 11.02 -15.43
N LEU A 5 -1.07 12.09 -15.88
CA LEU A 5 0.38 12.25 -15.97
C LEU A 5 0.88 13.49 -15.22
N GLN A 6 0.01 14.27 -14.59
CA GLN A 6 0.41 15.50 -13.91
C GLN A 6 1.09 15.21 -12.57
N GLU A 7 2.06 16.05 -12.23
CA GLU A 7 2.62 16.13 -10.88
C GLU A 7 1.61 16.82 -9.95
N THR A 8 1.65 16.43 -8.67
CA THR A 8 0.90 17.06 -7.58
C THR A 8 1.78 17.16 -6.34
N ALA A 9 1.26 17.71 -5.24
CA ALA A 9 2.04 17.81 -4.00
C ALA A 9 2.37 16.42 -3.42
N LEU A 10 1.42 15.48 -3.49
CA LEU A 10 1.65 14.09 -3.06
C LEU A 10 2.42 13.27 -4.10
N LEU A 11 2.17 13.50 -5.39
CA LEU A 11 2.84 12.81 -6.50
C LEU A 11 4.05 13.60 -7.01
N ASN A 12 4.91 14.08 -6.10
CA ASN A 12 6.02 14.99 -6.37
C ASN A 12 7.20 14.34 -7.11
N PHE A 13 6.94 13.73 -8.27
CA PHE A 13 7.90 12.88 -8.96
C PHE A 13 9.06 13.63 -9.60
N HIS A 14 9.02 14.96 -9.74
CA HIS A 14 10.22 15.74 -10.12
C HIS A 14 11.21 15.93 -8.96
N HIS A 15 10.88 15.47 -7.75
CA HIS A 15 11.81 15.50 -6.62
C HIS A 15 13.12 14.74 -6.95
N PRO A 16 14.31 15.27 -6.61
CA PRO A 16 15.60 14.68 -7.00
C PRO A 16 15.77 13.21 -6.62
N GLU A 17 15.30 12.80 -5.44
CA GLU A 17 15.37 11.41 -4.98
C GLU A 17 14.56 10.44 -5.84
N ILE A 18 13.37 10.85 -6.29
CA ILE A 18 12.54 10.05 -7.19
C ILE A 18 13.27 9.91 -8.53
N GLN A 19 13.72 11.03 -9.11
CA GLN A 19 14.43 11.03 -10.40
C GLN A 19 15.73 10.19 -10.33
N ARG A 20 16.47 10.26 -9.23
CA ARG A 20 17.66 9.45 -8.97
C ARG A 20 17.33 7.96 -8.97
N LEU A 21 16.23 7.56 -8.32
CA LEU A 21 15.76 6.18 -8.36
C LEU A 21 15.43 5.75 -9.80
N ILE A 22 14.63 6.53 -10.54
CA ILE A 22 14.26 6.22 -11.94
C ILE A 22 15.50 5.98 -12.81
N ILE A 23 16.48 6.88 -12.72
CA ILE A 23 17.74 6.80 -13.48
C ILE A 23 18.54 5.57 -13.07
N SER A 24 18.74 5.35 -11.76
CA SER A 24 19.55 4.22 -11.27
C SER A 24 18.95 2.86 -11.63
N ARG A 25 17.63 2.76 -11.73
CA ARG A 25 16.91 1.54 -12.12
C ARG A 25 16.73 1.39 -13.62
N GLN A 26 17.10 2.41 -14.41
CA GLN A 26 16.98 2.42 -15.88
C GLN A 26 15.55 2.13 -16.38
N TRP A 27 14.52 2.50 -15.61
CA TRP A 27 13.15 2.15 -15.98
C TRP A 27 12.71 2.84 -17.27
N GLN A 28 13.21 4.05 -17.57
CA GLN A 28 12.87 4.74 -18.81
C GLN A 28 13.30 3.99 -20.09
N ASP A 29 14.28 3.09 -19.99
CA ASP A 29 14.80 2.31 -21.13
C ASP A 29 13.98 1.03 -21.39
N LEU A 30 13.04 0.69 -20.50
CA LEU A 30 12.18 -0.47 -20.62
C LEU A 30 10.93 -0.17 -21.45
N ASP A 31 10.34 -1.20 -22.07
CA ASP A 31 8.99 -1.08 -22.63
C ASP A 31 7.93 -0.88 -21.53
N ALA A 32 6.78 -0.33 -21.90
CA ALA A 32 5.74 0.08 -20.94
C ALA A 32 5.29 -1.04 -19.98
N GLN A 33 5.15 -2.28 -20.48
CA GLN A 33 4.76 -3.39 -19.61
C GLN A 33 5.88 -3.74 -18.62
N LYS A 34 7.15 -3.76 -19.07
CA LYS A 34 8.29 -3.99 -18.18
C LYS A 34 8.51 -2.85 -17.19
N GLN A 35 8.25 -1.60 -17.58
CA GLN A 35 8.25 -0.44 -16.68
C GLN A 35 7.28 -0.65 -15.52
N ILE A 36 6.01 -0.93 -15.85
CA ILE A 36 4.96 -1.15 -14.85
C ILE A 36 5.34 -2.32 -13.94
N LEU A 37 5.81 -3.44 -14.49
CA LEU A 37 6.18 -4.62 -13.71
C LEU A 37 7.35 -4.33 -12.76
N ALA A 38 8.39 -3.65 -13.24
CA ALA A 38 9.56 -3.33 -12.43
C ALA A 38 9.23 -2.36 -11.29
N ILE A 39 8.43 -1.33 -11.59
CA ILE A 39 7.96 -0.36 -10.59
C ILE A 39 7.02 -1.05 -9.58
N TYR A 40 6.09 -1.89 -10.04
CA TYR A 40 5.16 -2.62 -9.18
C TYR A 40 5.90 -3.52 -8.20
N ASN A 41 6.86 -4.31 -8.69
CA ASN A 41 7.66 -5.19 -7.83
C ASN A 41 8.53 -4.38 -6.84
N PHE A 42 9.12 -3.28 -7.28
CA PHE A 42 9.88 -2.40 -6.39
C PHE A 42 9.00 -1.86 -5.25
N VAL A 43 7.83 -1.29 -5.58
CA VAL A 43 6.94 -0.77 -4.54
C VAL A 43 6.40 -1.89 -3.66
N ARG A 44 6.13 -3.08 -4.19
CA ARG A 44 5.65 -4.21 -3.39
C ARG A 44 6.71 -4.67 -2.40
N ASP A 45 7.93 -4.93 -2.87
CA ASP A 45 8.93 -5.73 -2.14
C ASP A 45 10.08 -4.91 -1.54
N ASP A 46 10.52 -3.83 -2.20
CA ASP A 46 11.59 -2.97 -1.69
C ASP A 46 11.06 -1.89 -0.72
N ILE A 47 9.80 -1.47 -0.87
CA ILE A 47 9.12 -0.57 0.07
C ILE A 47 8.29 -1.42 1.02
N GLN A 48 8.79 -1.63 2.24
CA GLN A 48 8.18 -2.56 3.18
C GLN A 48 6.75 -2.15 3.56
N PHE A 49 5.90 -3.11 3.89
CA PHE A 49 4.62 -2.80 4.53
C PHE A 49 4.86 -2.18 5.91
N GLY A 50 4.25 -1.02 6.17
CA GLY A 50 4.35 -0.26 7.41
C GLY A 50 3.53 1.03 7.38
N PHE A 51 3.38 1.71 8.50
CA PHE A 51 2.57 2.92 8.64
C PHE A 51 3.46 4.16 8.73
N ASN A 52 3.31 5.07 7.76
CA ASN A 52 3.91 6.41 7.82
C ASN A 52 3.19 7.28 8.85
N ALA A 53 3.68 8.51 9.04
CA ALA A 53 3.09 9.49 9.95
C ALA A 53 1.66 9.88 9.55
N GLU A 54 1.39 9.98 8.24
CA GLU A 54 0.11 10.40 7.69
C GLU A 54 -0.24 9.60 6.42
N ASP A 55 -1.53 9.51 6.10
CA ASP A 55 -1.98 8.94 4.81
C ASP A 55 -1.54 9.80 3.60
N THR A 56 -1.29 11.09 3.85
CA THR A 56 -0.92 12.11 2.87
C THR A 56 0.58 12.41 2.86
N THR A 57 1.42 11.42 3.18
CA THR A 57 2.88 11.54 3.02
C THR A 57 3.25 11.57 1.53
N ALA A 58 4.05 12.55 1.10
CA ALA A 58 4.44 12.72 -0.30
C ALA A 58 5.36 11.59 -0.80
N ALA A 59 5.31 11.28 -2.09
CA ALA A 59 6.04 10.15 -2.69
C ALA A 59 7.54 10.14 -2.37
N SER A 60 8.20 11.28 -2.41
CA SER A 60 9.63 11.38 -2.06
C SER A 60 9.92 11.01 -0.59
N GLU A 61 9.01 11.33 0.32
CA GLU A 61 9.13 11.01 1.75
C GLU A 61 8.83 9.54 2.00
N VAL A 62 7.81 8.96 1.34
CA VAL A 62 7.55 7.51 1.39
C VAL A 62 8.77 6.72 0.90
N LEU A 63 9.40 7.17 -0.20
CA LEU A 63 10.64 6.57 -0.68
C LEU A 63 11.77 6.67 0.35
N SER A 64 11.92 7.81 1.02
CA SER A 64 12.93 8.01 2.06
C SER A 64 12.69 7.15 3.31
N ASP A 65 11.42 6.98 3.70
CA ASP A 65 11.02 6.12 4.83
C ASP A 65 11.35 4.65 4.54
N GLY A 66 11.23 4.22 3.27
CA GLY A 66 11.47 2.83 2.86
C GLY A 66 10.34 1.87 3.25
N TYR A 67 9.22 2.40 3.73
CA TYR A 67 8.01 1.64 4.04
C TYR A 67 6.76 2.47 3.80
N GLY A 68 5.63 1.78 3.64
CA GLY A 68 4.32 2.41 3.56
C GLY A 68 3.16 1.44 3.61
N GLN A 69 1.96 2.00 3.65
CA GLN A 69 0.69 1.30 3.66
C GLN A 69 -0.05 1.58 2.35
N CYS A 70 -1.27 1.07 2.19
CA CYS A 70 -2.10 1.26 0.99
C CYS A 70 -2.03 2.65 0.36
N ASN A 71 -2.34 3.71 1.13
CA ASN A 71 -2.40 5.08 0.67
C ASN A 71 -1.03 5.59 0.22
N THR A 72 -0.01 5.44 1.07
CA THR A 72 1.34 5.97 0.80
C THR A 72 2.09 5.16 -0.25
N LYS A 73 1.90 3.85 -0.31
CA LYS A 73 2.42 3.01 -1.39
C LYS A 73 1.71 3.29 -2.72
N SER A 74 0.41 3.58 -2.72
CA SER A 74 -0.29 4.04 -3.94
C SER A 74 0.24 5.39 -4.41
N ILE A 75 0.47 6.34 -3.50
CA ILE A 75 1.10 7.64 -3.80
C ILE A 75 2.48 7.44 -4.46
N LEU A 76 3.37 6.66 -3.84
CA LEU A 76 4.69 6.38 -4.40
C LEU A 76 4.60 5.67 -5.76
N PHE A 77 3.76 4.63 -5.86
CA PHE A 77 3.56 3.89 -7.10
C PHE A 77 3.08 4.79 -8.24
N MET A 78 2.08 5.63 -8.00
CA MET A 78 1.59 6.60 -8.99
C MET A 78 2.68 7.59 -9.41
N ALA A 79 3.46 8.11 -8.46
CA ALA A 79 4.55 9.05 -8.74
C ALA A 79 5.60 8.40 -9.66
N LEU A 80 6.01 7.17 -9.38
CA LEU A 80 6.99 6.44 -10.19
C LEU A 80 6.47 6.12 -11.59
N LEU A 81 5.20 5.71 -11.72
CA LEU A 81 4.57 5.47 -13.02
C LEU A 81 4.51 6.75 -13.87
N ARG A 82 4.08 7.86 -13.28
CA ARG A 82 4.02 9.15 -13.99
C ARG A 82 5.39 9.67 -14.39
N ALA A 83 6.42 9.44 -13.57
CA ALA A 83 7.80 9.79 -13.87
C ALA A 83 8.35 9.11 -15.15
N VAL A 84 7.83 7.92 -15.48
CA VAL A 84 8.19 7.19 -16.70
C VAL A 84 7.13 7.33 -17.82
N GLY A 85 6.16 8.23 -17.64
CA GLY A 85 5.14 8.54 -18.64
C GLY A 85 3.98 7.54 -18.73
N ILE A 86 3.79 6.68 -17.72
CA ILE A 86 2.67 5.73 -17.67
C ILE A 86 1.46 6.40 -17.01
N PRO A 87 0.31 6.52 -17.71
CA PRO A 87 -0.89 7.08 -17.12
C PRO A 87 -1.47 6.20 -16.03
N CYS A 88 -1.77 6.80 -14.88
CA CYS A 88 -2.41 6.13 -13.76
C CYS A 88 -3.43 7.03 -13.06
N ARG A 89 -4.42 6.41 -12.43
CA ARG A 89 -5.47 7.08 -11.65
C ARG A 89 -5.66 6.37 -10.31
N LEU A 90 -6.27 7.05 -9.36
CA LEU A 90 -6.54 6.50 -8.04
C LEU A 90 -7.98 5.99 -7.99
N HIS A 91 -8.21 4.89 -7.29
CA HIS A 91 -9.54 4.44 -6.88
C HIS A 91 -9.64 4.60 -5.37
N GLY A 92 -10.62 5.36 -4.89
CA GLY A 92 -10.80 5.67 -3.48
C GLY A 92 -12.02 4.97 -2.90
N PHE A 93 -11.88 4.42 -1.68
CA PHE A 93 -12.95 3.71 -0.98
C PHE A 93 -12.67 3.69 0.53
N THR A 94 -13.59 3.15 1.32
CA THR A 94 -13.34 2.77 2.72
C THR A 94 -13.27 1.27 2.88
N ILE A 95 -12.49 0.82 3.86
CA ILE A 95 -12.47 -0.57 4.33
C ILE A 95 -12.91 -0.68 5.78
N ASN A 96 -13.41 -1.85 6.17
CA ASN A 96 -13.70 -2.14 7.57
C ASN A 96 -12.40 -2.29 8.38
N LYS A 97 -12.32 -1.66 9.55
CA LYS A 97 -11.14 -1.74 10.43
C LYS A 97 -10.78 -3.16 10.85
N ALA A 98 -11.69 -4.13 10.75
CA ALA A 98 -11.43 -5.55 10.97
C ALA A 98 -10.21 -6.07 10.21
N LEU A 99 -9.89 -5.51 9.03
CA LEU A 99 -8.65 -5.82 8.32
C LEU A 99 -7.38 -5.58 9.15
N GLN A 100 -7.40 -4.56 10.00
CA GLN A 100 -6.26 -4.16 10.81
C GLN A 100 -6.17 -4.97 12.11
N SER A 101 -7.15 -5.85 12.40
CA SER A 101 -7.05 -6.76 13.54
C SER A 101 -5.80 -7.62 13.42
N GLY A 102 -5.06 -7.79 14.52
CA GLY A 102 -3.84 -8.57 14.53
C GLY A 102 -2.57 -7.83 14.10
N ILE A 103 -2.65 -6.68 13.41
CA ILE A 103 -1.53 -5.71 13.36
C ILE A 103 -1.72 -4.61 14.39
N MET A 104 -2.96 -4.16 14.59
CA MET A 104 -3.38 -3.26 15.65
C MET A 104 -4.12 -4.06 16.72
N ASN A 105 -3.76 -3.85 17.99
CA ASN A 105 -4.31 -4.59 19.13
C ASN A 105 -4.71 -3.65 20.26
N GLY A 106 -5.60 -4.11 21.15
CA GLY A 106 -5.97 -3.40 22.38
C GLY A 106 -6.59 -2.01 22.14
N ASP A 107 -6.22 -1.05 22.97
CA ASP A 107 -6.77 0.31 22.95
C ASP A 107 -6.57 1.02 21.61
N LEU A 108 -5.46 0.74 20.92
CA LEU A 108 -5.18 1.26 19.59
C LEU A 108 -6.25 0.83 18.59
N TYR A 109 -6.60 -0.46 18.56
CA TYR A 109 -7.63 -0.96 17.65
C TYR A 109 -9.02 -0.38 17.97
N GLN A 110 -9.32 -0.16 19.25
CA GLN A 110 -10.60 0.45 19.67
C GLN A 110 -10.70 1.93 19.31
N MET A 111 -9.58 2.65 19.30
CA MET A 111 -9.52 4.06 18.91
C MET A 111 -9.73 4.27 17.40
N MET A 112 -9.38 3.28 16.57
CA MET A 112 -9.53 3.40 15.12
C MET A 112 -11.01 3.46 14.71
N PRO A 113 -11.37 4.34 13.77
CA PRO A 113 -12.73 4.43 13.26
C PRO A 113 -13.14 3.13 12.54
N GLU A 114 -14.43 2.81 12.54
CA GLU A 114 -14.95 1.58 11.89
C GLU A 114 -14.60 1.49 10.41
N GLU A 115 -14.59 2.63 9.73
CA GLU A 115 -14.22 2.76 8.32
C GLU A 115 -12.90 3.53 8.18
N ILE A 116 -11.96 2.90 7.48
CA ILE A 116 -10.63 3.46 7.19
C ILE A 116 -10.58 3.84 5.70
N SER A 117 -10.12 5.05 5.41
CA SER A 117 -9.87 5.56 4.06
C SER A 117 -8.78 4.73 3.40
N HIS A 118 -9.06 4.29 2.18
CA HIS A 118 -8.25 3.31 1.48
C HIS A 118 -8.22 3.61 -0.02
N THR A 119 -7.13 3.20 -0.66
CA THR A 119 -6.93 3.43 -2.08
C THR A 119 -6.18 2.29 -2.74
N TRP A 120 -6.40 2.12 -4.04
CA TRP A 120 -5.45 1.48 -4.94
C TRP A 120 -5.23 2.33 -6.18
N THR A 121 -4.19 1.97 -6.94
CA THR A 121 -3.88 2.60 -8.21
C THR A 121 -4.44 1.77 -9.36
N GLU A 122 -5.05 2.44 -10.34
CA GLU A 122 -5.36 1.85 -11.64
C GLU A 122 -4.38 2.34 -12.70
N VAL A 123 -3.81 1.42 -13.47
CA VAL A 123 -2.76 1.69 -14.46
C VAL A 123 -3.30 1.44 -15.86
N TYR A 124 -3.04 2.37 -16.79
CA TYR A 124 -3.46 2.24 -18.17
C TYR A 124 -2.39 1.57 -19.03
N LEU A 125 -2.74 0.44 -19.66
CA LEU A 125 -1.87 -0.26 -20.60
C LEU A 125 -2.72 -0.91 -21.70
N ALA A 126 -2.33 -0.75 -22.96
CA ALA A 126 -2.98 -1.38 -24.12
C ALA A 126 -4.52 -1.20 -24.15
N ASN A 127 -4.99 0.02 -23.94
CA ASN A 127 -6.42 0.38 -23.92
C ASN A 127 -7.26 -0.24 -22.80
N ARG A 128 -6.62 -0.68 -21.71
CA ARG A 128 -7.28 -1.19 -20.51
C ARG A 128 -6.70 -0.58 -19.25
N TRP A 129 -7.57 -0.39 -18.25
CA TRP A 129 -7.18 -0.09 -16.87
C TRP A 129 -7.04 -1.38 -16.08
N TYR A 130 -5.93 -1.50 -15.34
CA TYR A 130 -5.65 -2.62 -14.44
C TYR A 130 -5.60 -2.12 -13.00
N CYS A 131 -6.33 -2.77 -12.09
CA CYS A 131 -6.28 -2.47 -10.66
C CYS A 131 -5.03 -3.08 -10.03
N MET A 132 -4.30 -2.27 -9.25
CA MET A 132 -3.02 -2.64 -8.64
C MET A 132 -3.06 -2.47 -7.12
N GLU A 133 -3.87 -3.27 -6.43
CA GLU A 133 -3.96 -3.26 -4.97
C GLU A 133 -2.97 -4.26 -4.33
N GLY A 134 -2.60 -5.33 -5.05
CA GLY A 134 -1.75 -6.41 -4.53
C GLY A 134 -0.33 -6.01 -4.12
N LEU A 135 0.07 -4.75 -4.30
CA LEU A 135 1.39 -4.23 -3.94
C LEU A 135 1.52 -3.89 -2.44
N ILE A 136 0.44 -3.91 -1.66
CA ILE A 136 0.43 -3.41 -0.28
C ILE A 136 1.38 -4.20 0.63
N LEU A 137 1.36 -5.53 0.52
CA LEU A 137 2.16 -6.43 1.36
C LEU A 137 3.40 -6.90 0.62
N ASP A 138 4.57 -6.69 1.23
CA ASP A 138 5.81 -7.29 0.77
C ASP A 138 5.75 -8.83 0.90
N ILE A 139 6.35 -9.54 -0.06
CA ILE A 139 6.31 -11.02 -0.08
C ILE A 139 6.82 -11.65 1.22
N PRO A 140 7.89 -11.16 1.88
CA PRO A 140 8.32 -11.69 3.16
C PRO A 140 7.22 -11.64 4.24
N TYR A 141 6.52 -10.51 4.39
CA TYR A 141 5.41 -10.39 5.33
C TYR A 141 4.25 -11.33 4.99
N LEU A 142 3.80 -11.33 3.73
CA LEU A 142 2.69 -12.19 3.27
C LEU A 142 3.01 -13.68 3.47
N SER A 143 4.24 -14.10 3.15
CA SER A 143 4.69 -15.49 3.31
C SER A 143 4.62 -15.94 4.77
N LYS A 144 4.92 -15.06 5.74
CA LYS A 144 4.81 -15.38 7.17
C LYS A 144 3.36 -15.51 7.63
N LEU A 145 2.46 -14.68 7.11
CA LEU A 145 1.03 -14.85 7.36
C LEU A 145 0.52 -16.18 6.77
N GLN A 146 0.92 -16.51 5.55
CA GLN A 146 0.56 -17.78 4.91
C GLN A 146 1.04 -19.00 5.71
N GLN A 147 2.27 -18.93 6.25
CA GLN A 147 2.81 -19.97 7.15
C GLN A 147 2.05 -20.04 8.47
N LYS A 148 1.75 -18.90 9.09
CA LYS A 148 1.02 -18.82 10.36
C LYS A 148 -0.42 -19.34 10.26
N PHE A 149 -1.05 -19.15 9.10
CA PHE A 149 -2.45 -19.49 8.84
C PHE A 149 -2.60 -20.53 7.72
N SER A 150 -1.68 -21.50 7.66
CA SER A 150 -1.62 -22.55 6.61
C SER A 150 -2.87 -23.45 6.58
N ASP A 151 -3.47 -23.65 7.76
CA ASP A 151 -4.66 -24.47 7.96
C ASP A 151 -5.95 -23.76 7.54
N ILE A 152 -5.94 -22.43 7.41
CA ILE A 152 -7.12 -21.67 6.98
C ILE A 152 -7.38 -21.93 5.49
N LYS A 153 -8.61 -22.32 5.19
CA LYS A 153 -9.13 -22.49 3.83
C LYS A 153 -10.30 -21.53 3.63
N GLY A 154 -10.32 -20.84 2.49
CA GLY A 154 -11.36 -19.86 2.17
C GLY A 154 -11.05 -18.47 2.71
N GLN A 155 -12.11 -17.72 3.03
CA GLN A 155 -12.04 -16.31 3.37
C GLN A 155 -11.15 -16.04 4.59
N PHE A 156 -10.31 -15.03 4.46
CA PHE A 156 -9.43 -14.55 5.53
C PHE A 156 -9.54 -13.03 5.63
N SER A 157 -9.68 -12.52 6.85
CA SER A 157 -9.68 -11.08 7.15
C SER A 157 -8.90 -10.80 8.43
N GLY A 158 -7.99 -9.83 8.39
CA GLY A 158 -7.07 -9.48 9.46
C GLY A 158 -5.65 -9.37 8.96
N TYR A 159 -4.74 -8.86 9.80
CA TYR A 159 -3.33 -8.68 9.48
C TYR A 159 -3.06 -7.90 8.17
N ALA A 160 -3.88 -6.90 7.90
CA ALA A 160 -3.90 -6.15 6.64
C ALA A 160 -4.15 -7.04 5.41
N VAL A 161 -5.01 -8.05 5.54
CA VAL A 161 -5.49 -8.86 4.42
C VAL A 161 -7.01 -8.96 4.48
N ALA A 162 -7.67 -8.91 3.33
CA ALA A 162 -9.02 -9.41 3.15
C ALA A 162 -9.16 -10.04 1.76
N THR A 163 -9.20 -11.37 1.74
CA THR A 163 -9.18 -12.19 0.51
C THR A 163 -10.01 -13.45 0.71
N THR A 164 -10.45 -14.05 -0.40
CA THR A 164 -11.13 -15.36 -0.42
C THR A 164 -10.16 -16.54 -0.40
N ASP A 165 -8.88 -16.31 -0.67
CA ASP A 165 -7.80 -17.30 -0.57
C ASP A 165 -6.49 -16.62 -0.13
N LEU A 166 -6.10 -16.81 1.14
CA LEU A 166 -4.83 -16.28 1.68
C LEU A 166 -3.61 -17.02 1.12
N GLN A 167 -3.75 -18.27 0.72
CA GLN A 167 -2.65 -19.10 0.24
C GLN A 167 -2.30 -18.78 -1.22
N ASN A 168 -3.29 -18.33 -2.01
CA ASN A 168 -3.09 -17.93 -3.41
C ASN A 168 -3.72 -16.56 -3.76
N PRO A 169 -3.36 -15.46 -3.08
CA PRO A 169 -3.91 -14.15 -3.41
C PRO A 169 -3.31 -13.65 -4.72
N SER A 170 -4.07 -12.85 -5.47
CA SER A 170 -3.62 -12.29 -6.74
C SER A 170 -2.69 -11.08 -6.52
N VAL A 171 -1.49 -11.29 -5.97
CA VAL A 171 -0.52 -10.22 -5.66
C VAL A 171 0.59 -10.05 -6.70
N TYR A 172 0.68 -10.98 -7.66
CA TYR A 172 1.62 -10.91 -8.77
C TYR A 172 0.94 -10.32 -10.00
N TRP A 173 1.50 -9.24 -10.52
CA TRP A 173 1.07 -8.69 -11.79
C TRP A 173 1.84 -9.37 -12.93
N LEU A 174 1.11 -9.93 -13.90
CA LEU A 174 1.65 -10.70 -15.02
C LEU A 174 1.53 -9.95 -16.36
N GLY A 175 1.09 -8.69 -16.34
CA GLY A 175 0.92 -7.86 -17.52
C GLY A 175 -0.51 -7.77 -18.06
N ASN A 176 -1.41 -8.65 -17.60
CA ASN A 176 -2.76 -8.80 -18.15
C ASN A 176 -3.84 -9.11 -17.11
N ASN A 177 -3.52 -8.99 -15.82
CA ASN A 177 -4.42 -9.24 -14.70
C ASN A 177 -4.50 -8.03 -13.77
N ASP A 178 -5.57 -7.99 -12.99
CA ASP A 178 -5.68 -7.13 -11.82
C ASP A 178 -5.03 -7.81 -10.60
N THR A 179 -4.58 -7.03 -9.62
CA THR A 179 -4.02 -7.54 -8.38
C THR A 179 -4.77 -7.03 -7.15
N TYR A 180 -4.96 -7.91 -6.17
CA TYR A 180 -5.75 -7.64 -4.97
C TYR A 180 -5.23 -8.39 -3.75
N ILE A 181 -5.43 -7.79 -2.59
CA ILE A 181 -5.14 -8.39 -1.28
C ILE A 181 -6.10 -7.93 -0.17
N GLN A 182 -6.86 -6.85 -0.40
CA GLN A 182 -7.75 -6.23 0.59
C GLN A 182 -9.15 -5.90 0.07
N LYS A 183 -9.45 -6.14 -1.23
CA LYS A 183 -10.75 -5.85 -1.85
C LYS A 183 -11.98 -6.41 -1.13
N GLU A 184 -11.86 -7.54 -0.42
CA GLU A 184 -13.00 -8.14 0.31
C GLU A 184 -13.37 -7.32 1.56
N GLY A 185 -12.58 -6.30 1.90
CA GLY A 185 -12.79 -5.38 3.01
C GLY A 185 -13.57 -4.12 2.69
N ILE A 186 -13.89 -3.86 1.42
CA ILE A 186 -14.52 -2.61 0.97
C ILE A 186 -15.90 -2.44 1.59
N VAL A 187 -16.15 -1.26 2.14
CA VAL A 187 -17.45 -0.87 2.72
C VAL A 187 -18.15 0.15 1.83
N GLN A 188 -17.45 1.21 1.43
CA GLN A 188 -17.98 2.26 0.55
C GLN A 188 -17.02 2.54 -0.59
N ASP A 189 -17.50 2.50 -1.82
CA ASP A 189 -16.74 2.81 -3.03
C ASP A 189 -17.02 4.26 -3.46
N PHE A 190 -15.98 5.09 -3.54
CA PHE A 190 -16.07 6.50 -3.97
C PHE A 190 -15.66 6.69 -5.44
N GLY A 191 -15.19 5.64 -6.10
CA GLY A 191 -14.80 5.62 -7.50
C GLY A 191 -13.43 6.23 -7.76
N ILE A 192 -13.33 6.87 -8.93
CA ILE A 192 -12.07 7.22 -9.56
C ILE A 192 -11.70 8.68 -9.37
N PHE A 193 -10.44 8.92 -9.04
CA PHE A 193 -9.86 10.24 -8.87
C PHE A 193 -8.59 10.39 -9.72
N GLU A 194 -8.36 11.61 -10.21
CA GLU A 194 -7.17 11.91 -11.00
C GLU A 194 -5.90 11.88 -10.15
N SER A 195 -5.98 12.20 -8.85
CA SER A 195 -4.84 12.21 -7.94
C SER A 195 -5.26 11.91 -6.49
N PRO A 196 -4.32 11.43 -5.65
CA PRO A 196 -4.53 11.32 -4.22
C PRO A 196 -4.86 12.66 -3.54
N ASP A 197 -4.32 13.77 -4.04
CA ASP A 197 -4.58 15.11 -3.49
C ASP A 197 -6.08 15.46 -3.55
N ILE A 198 -6.74 15.15 -4.67
CA ILE A 198 -8.19 15.37 -4.83
C ILE A 198 -8.96 14.46 -3.88
N PHE A 199 -8.60 13.17 -3.83
CA PHE A 199 -9.27 12.19 -2.99
C PHE A 199 -9.18 12.54 -1.50
N PHE A 200 -7.98 12.76 -0.96
CA PHE A 200 -7.79 13.04 0.46
C PHE A 200 -8.36 14.39 0.89
N ASN A 201 -8.47 15.36 -0.02
CA ASN A 201 -9.16 16.62 0.25
C ASN A 201 -10.68 16.44 0.37
N GLN A 202 -11.28 15.55 -0.44
CA GLN A 202 -12.73 15.29 -0.41
C GLN A 202 -13.11 14.27 0.68
N TYR A 203 -12.28 13.26 0.91
CA TYR A 203 -12.52 12.13 1.81
C TYR A 203 -11.38 11.96 2.83
N PRO A 204 -11.12 12.96 3.69
CA PRO A 204 -10.10 12.83 4.72
C PRO A 204 -10.47 11.75 5.74
N GLN A 205 -9.45 11.07 6.29
CA GLN A 205 -9.66 10.10 7.38
C GLN A 205 -10.39 10.78 8.55
N LYS A 206 -11.52 10.20 8.95
CA LYS A 206 -12.38 10.64 10.05
C LYS A 206 -11.73 10.33 11.39
N MET A 207 -10.74 11.13 11.77
CA MET A 207 -10.05 11.04 13.05
C MET A 207 -9.69 12.44 13.55
N ASP A 208 -9.86 12.69 14.85
CA ASP A 208 -9.57 13.99 15.43
C ASP A 208 -8.05 14.27 15.50
N ARG A 209 -7.68 15.54 15.71
CA ARG A 209 -6.28 15.97 15.71
C ARG A 209 -5.44 15.32 16.82
N LYS A 210 -6.01 15.05 17.99
CA LYS A 210 -5.28 14.43 19.11
C LYS A 210 -4.97 12.98 18.78
N SER A 211 -5.96 12.26 18.27
CA SER A 211 -5.82 10.86 17.84
C SER A 211 -4.82 10.73 16.67
N LYS A 212 -4.85 11.66 15.69
CA LYS A 212 -3.83 11.74 14.61
C LYS A 212 -2.42 11.96 15.15
N LYS A 213 -2.26 12.89 16.10
CA LYS A 213 -0.96 13.15 16.73
C LYS A 213 -0.46 11.93 17.49
N LEU A 214 -1.31 11.31 18.31
CA LEU A 214 -0.96 10.13 19.09
C LEU A 214 -0.61 8.93 18.18
N PHE A 215 -1.35 8.74 17.09
CA PHE A 215 -1.03 7.75 16.09
C PHE A 215 0.37 7.97 15.50
N SER A 216 0.65 9.19 15.04
CA SER A 216 1.91 9.56 14.41
C SER A 216 3.11 9.50 15.37
N GLU A 217 2.96 9.93 16.62
CA GLU A 217 4.09 10.00 17.56
C GLU A 217 4.37 8.70 18.30
N LEU A 218 3.36 7.83 18.46
CA LEU A 218 3.47 6.62 19.27
C LEU A 218 3.02 5.36 18.52
N TYR A 219 1.73 5.26 18.19
CA TYR A 219 1.17 3.98 17.78
C TYR A 219 1.71 3.43 16.47
N ARG A 220 2.03 4.29 15.49
CA ARG A 220 2.64 3.82 14.24
C ARG A 220 3.95 3.07 14.47
N HIS A 221 4.73 3.47 15.47
CA HIS A 221 6.00 2.81 15.79
C HIS A 221 5.77 1.44 16.41
N GLU A 222 4.76 1.31 17.29
CA GLU A 222 4.35 0.04 17.87
C GLU A 222 3.81 -0.91 16.80
N ILE A 223 2.95 -0.41 15.91
CA ILE A 223 2.43 -1.18 14.77
C ILE A 223 3.57 -1.65 13.87
N ASN A 224 4.49 -0.75 13.48
CA ASN A 224 5.60 -1.08 12.59
C ASN A 224 6.54 -2.11 13.22
N LYS A 225 6.78 -2.02 14.54
CA LYS A 225 7.53 -3.04 15.26
C LYS A 225 6.82 -4.40 15.19
N HIS A 226 5.51 -4.44 15.44
CA HIS A 226 4.74 -5.68 15.36
C HIS A 226 4.71 -6.27 13.94
N ILE A 227 4.57 -5.44 12.91
CA ILE A 227 4.67 -5.86 11.50
C ILE A 227 6.05 -6.46 11.22
N SER A 228 7.11 -5.84 11.72
CA SER A 228 8.48 -6.36 11.61
C SER A 228 8.64 -7.72 12.29
N ASP A 229 8.06 -7.88 13.49
CA ASP A 229 8.08 -9.16 14.23
C ASP A 229 7.31 -10.27 13.49
N ILE A 230 6.23 -9.94 12.78
CA ILE A 230 5.52 -10.88 11.91
C ILE A 230 6.38 -11.26 10.70
N ARG A 231 7.03 -10.29 10.05
CA ARG A 231 7.88 -10.49 8.87
C ARG A 231 9.10 -11.36 9.18
N SER A 232 9.68 -11.18 10.37
CA SER A 232 10.88 -11.86 10.83
C SER A 232 10.72 -12.27 12.29
N PRO A 233 9.94 -13.33 12.59
CA PRO A 233 9.74 -13.77 13.96
C PRO A 233 11.08 -14.18 14.56
N GLN A 234 11.42 -13.63 15.73
CA GLN A 234 12.57 -14.06 16.49
C GLN A 234 12.44 -15.56 16.77
N GLN A 235 13.51 -16.33 16.56
CA GLN A 235 13.50 -17.73 16.97
C GLN A 235 13.26 -17.80 18.49
N PRO A 236 12.46 -18.75 19.00
CA PRO A 236 12.36 -18.95 20.44
C PRO A 236 13.76 -19.22 20.97
N ASP A 237 14.15 -18.44 21.99
CA ASP A 237 15.42 -18.57 22.68
C ASP A 237 15.54 -20.00 23.24
N LYS A 238 16.37 -20.83 22.58
CA LYS A 238 16.53 -22.25 22.95
C LYS A 238 17.23 -22.43 24.30
N ASP A 239 17.73 -21.35 24.90
CA ASP A 239 18.45 -21.36 26.19
C ASP A 239 17.56 -21.02 27.40
N ARG A 240 16.23 -21.05 27.25
CA ARG A 240 15.26 -20.92 28.36
C ARG A 240 14.32 -22.12 28.48
N LEU A 241 14.88 -23.34 28.55
CA LEU A 241 14.19 -24.54 29.02
C LEU A 241 15.04 -25.24 30.10
#